data_AF-A0AAV3SCZ2-F1
#
_entry.id   AF-A0AAV3SCZ2-F1
#
_cell.length_a   1.000
_cell.length_b   1.000
_cell.length_c   1.000
_cell.angle_alpha   90.00
_cell.angle_beta   90.00
_cell.angle_gamma   90.00
#
_symmetry.space_group_name_H-M   'P 1'
#
loop_
_entity.id
_entity.type
_entity.pdbx_description
1 polymer ?
#
loop_
_entity_poly.entity_id
_entity_poly.type
_entity_poly.pdbx_seq_one_letter_code
_entity_poly.pdbx_strand_id
1 'polypeptide(L)'
;MASGPEEEAKHELTQWMYDHGAINVYWEKTSKWDYPTFKTESTDRPDLLVETESGGIIAIEAKSGDDSGNIYAAPSQLQRYWQKSIIGNEIYRADGENVEPDVFVMATEHAPAGRLYEATYNNDHFQVGDDWGGSQYARDRGWLPDGEYNATKCTIRVMWKYAGAFASEVGGATGVGIGALLSSRLDGGDVDVPYLLYWQDGDTYWEELR
;
A
#
# COMPACT_ATOMS: atom_id res chain seq x y z
N MET A 1 -16.45 0.23 -22.92
CA MET A 1 -16.37 -1.06 -22.20
C MET A 1 -16.80 -0.80 -20.77
N ALA A 2 -17.62 -1.66 -20.17
CA ALA A 2 -17.92 -1.54 -18.74
C ALA A 2 -16.70 -2.02 -17.97
N SER A 3 -16.20 -1.20 -17.04
CA SER A 3 -15.13 -1.52 -16.09
C SER A 3 -15.70 -2.39 -14.97
N GLY A 4 -14.88 -3.33 -14.50
CA GLY A 4 -15.20 -4.10 -13.29
C GLY A 4 -14.95 -3.29 -12.01
N PRO A 5 -15.42 -3.78 -10.84
CA PRO A 5 -15.24 -3.09 -9.56
C PRO A 5 -13.77 -2.76 -9.22
N GLU A 6 -12.83 -3.66 -9.50
CA GLU A 6 -11.40 -3.42 -9.27
C GLU A 6 -10.83 -2.31 -10.16
N GLU A 7 -11.31 -2.17 -11.40
CA GLU A 7 -10.90 -1.07 -12.27
C GLU A 7 -11.44 0.28 -11.79
N GLU A 8 -12.66 0.33 -11.25
CA GLU A 8 -13.21 1.54 -10.62
C GLU A 8 -12.42 1.91 -9.36
N ALA A 9 -12.11 0.94 -8.48
CA ALA A 9 -11.29 1.19 -7.29
C ALA A 9 -9.90 1.74 -7.65
N LYS A 10 -9.26 1.21 -8.70
CA LYS A 10 -7.99 1.76 -9.23
C LYS A 10 -8.14 3.17 -9.74
N HIS A 11 -9.24 3.49 -10.41
CA HIS A 11 -9.51 4.85 -10.87
C HIS A 11 -9.68 5.83 -9.70
N GLU A 12 -10.49 5.48 -8.71
CA GLU A 12 -10.71 6.30 -7.52
C GLU A 12 -9.41 6.54 -6.73
N LEU A 13 -8.61 5.48 -6.53
CA LEU A 13 -7.28 5.60 -5.93
C LEU A 13 -6.35 6.49 -6.75
N THR A 14 -6.36 6.36 -8.07
CA THR A 14 -5.54 7.18 -8.96
C THR A 14 -5.91 8.66 -8.85
N GLN A 15 -7.21 8.97 -8.87
CA GLN A 15 -7.70 10.34 -8.71
C GLN A 15 -7.30 10.91 -7.36
N TRP A 16 -7.51 10.13 -6.30
CA TRP A 16 -7.17 10.53 -4.94
C TRP A 16 -5.67 10.85 -4.79
N MET A 17 -4.79 10.03 -5.37
CA MET A 17 -3.34 10.28 -5.33
C MET A 17 -2.94 11.52 -6.16
N TYR A 18 -3.54 11.73 -7.34
CA TYR A 18 -3.28 12.94 -8.14
C TYR A 18 -3.74 14.22 -7.43
N ASP A 19 -4.89 14.19 -6.77
CA ASP A 19 -5.41 15.32 -5.99
C ASP A 19 -4.48 15.70 -4.82
N HIS A 20 -3.54 14.82 -4.47
CA HIS A 20 -2.58 14.99 -3.37
C HIS A 20 -1.11 14.93 -3.81
N GLY A 21 -0.81 15.17 -5.09
CA GLY A 21 0.55 15.46 -5.55
C GLY A 21 1.35 14.28 -6.09
N ALA A 22 0.73 13.12 -6.34
CA ALA A 22 1.39 12.09 -7.15
C ALA A 22 1.76 12.65 -8.54
N ILE A 23 3.00 12.45 -8.98
CA ILE A 23 3.46 12.96 -10.29
C ILE A 23 2.82 12.15 -11.41
N ASN A 24 2.94 10.83 -11.33
CA ASN A 24 2.43 9.89 -12.31
C ASN A 24 1.89 8.63 -11.65
N VAL A 25 0.81 8.09 -12.20
CA VAL A 25 0.24 6.79 -11.82
C VAL A 25 0.13 5.91 -13.08
N TYR A 26 0.95 4.88 -13.14
CA TYR A 26 1.01 3.91 -14.23
C TYR A 26 0.18 2.68 -13.90
N TRP A 27 -0.65 2.24 -14.84
CA TRP A 27 -1.47 1.05 -14.70
C TRP A 27 -0.81 -0.19 -15.32
N GLU A 28 -1.18 -1.36 -14.85
CA GLU A 28 -0.64 -2.63 -15.33
C GLU A 28 -1.15 -3.01 -16.74
N LYS A 29 -2.23 -2.35 -17.18
CA LYS A 29 -2.87 -2.52 -18.48
C LYS A 29 -3.63 -1.25 -18.88
N THR A 30 -3.96 -1.15 -20.17
CA THR A 30 -4.81 -0.08 -20.71
C THR A 30 -6.23 -0.16 -20.13
N SER A 31 -6.81 0.99 -19.78
CA SER A 31 -8.17 1.10 -19.26
C SER A 31 -9.00 2.13 -20.04
N LYS A 32 -10.26 2.34 -19.67
CA LYS A 32 -11.14 3.35 -20.29
C LYS A 32 -10.76 4.80 -19.94
N TRP A 33 -9.86 4.99 -18.99
CA TRP A 33 -9.42 6.31 -18.50
C TRP A 33 -8.10 6.78 -19.11
N ASP A 34 -7.52 5.98 -20.02
CA ASP A 34 -6.30 6.33 -20.77
C ASP A 34 -5.10 6.73 -19.89
N TYR A 35 -5.00 6.19 -18.66
CA TYR A 35 -3.82 6.33 -17.83
C TYR A 35 -2.60 5.66 -18.47
N PRO A 36 -1.38 6.19 -18.26
CA PRO A 36 -0.16 5.57 -18.76
C PRO A 36 0.00 4.16 -18.18
N THR A 37 0.76 3.31 -18.85
CA THR A 37 0.94 1.91 -18.43
C THR A 37 2.40 1.57 -18.18
N PHE A 38 2.66 0.69 -17.23
CA PHE A 38 3.99 0.10 -17.05
C PHE A 38 4.04 -1.34 -17.58
N LYS A 39 5.25 -1.86 -17.71
CA LYS A 39 5.52 -3.25 -18.13
C LYS A 39 6.47 -3.92 -17.16
N THR A 40 6.31 -5.22 -17.04
CA THR A 40 7.23 -6.13 -16.34
C THR A 40 7.55 -7.31 -17.24
N GLU A 41 8.60 -8.05 -16.93
CA GLU A 41 8.94 -9.27 -17.68
C GLU A 41 7.95 -10.41 -17.35
N SER A 42 7.42 -10.43 -16.12
CA SER A 42 6.40 -11.40 -15.71
C SER A 42 4.97 -10.90 -15.84
N THR A 43 4.01 -11.82 -15.93
CA THR A 43 2.56 -11.49 -15.90
C THR A 43 2.00 -11.34 -14.49
N ASP A 44 2.76 -11.73 -13.46
CA ASP A 44 2.38 -11.65 -12.05
C ASP A 44 3.08 -10.42 -11.46
N ARG A 45 2.37 -9.30 -11.53
CA ARG A 45 2.82 -7.92 -11.24
C ARG A 45 1.76 -7.15 -10.44
N PRO A 46 2.13 -6.07 -9.74
CA PRO A 46 1.17 -5.18 -9.09
C PRO A 46 0.21 -4.52 -10.08
N ASP A 47 -0.82 -3.86 -9.56
CA ASP A 47 -1.81 -3.13 -10.35
C ASP A 47 -1.35 -1.74 -10.77
N LEU A 48 -0.67 -1.01 -9.89
CA LEU A 48 -0.23 0.36 -10.15
C LEU A 48 1.25 0.55 -9.78
N LEU A 49 1.93 1.45 -10.50
CA LEU A 49 3.15 2.10 -10.05
C LEU A 49 2.89 3.60 -9.89
N VAL A 50 3.34 4.18 -8.79
CA VAL A 50 3.15 5.60 -8.48
C VAL A 50 4.50 6.26 -8.29
N GLU A 51 4.72 7.34 -9.03
CA GLU A 51 5.92 8.19 -8.91
C GLU A 51 5.61 9.36 -7.96
N THR A 52 6.42 9.48 -6.91
CA THR A 52 6.31 10.56 -5.92
C THR A 52 7.14 11.77 -6.32
N GLU A 53 6.89 12.95 -5.72
CA GLU A 53 7.70 14.16 -5.94
C GLU A 53 9.15 14.00 -5.47
N SER A 54 9.38 13.15 -4.47
CA SER A 54 10.71 12.75 -4.01
C SER A 54 11.47 11.84 -4.98
N GLY A 55 10.82 11.39 -6.06
CA GLY A 55 11.39 10.48 -7.07
C GLY A 55 11.34 9.00 -6.65
N GLY A 56 10.60 8.68 -5.60
CA GLY A 56 10.35 7.31 -5.17
C GLY A 56 9.26 6.64 -6.00
N ILE A 57 9.30 5.31 -6.05
CA ILE A 57 8.36 4.47 -6.80
C ILE A 57 7.61 3.56 -5.83
N ILE A 58 6.28 3.69 -5.82
CA ILE A 58 5.41 2.87 -4.98
C ILE A 58 4.68 1.88 -5.87
N ALA A 59 4.83 0.59 -5.60
CA ALA A 59 4.04 -0.46 -6.24
C ALA A 59 2.78 -0.73 -5.43
N ILE A 60 1.61 -0.63 -6.05
CA ILE A 60 0.31 -0.80 -5.38
C ILE A 60 -0.42 -2.01 -5.93
N GLU A 61 -0.80 -2.93 -5.05
CA GLU A 61 -1.83 -3.93 -5.32
C GLU A 61 -3.20 -3.37 -4.92
N ALA A 62 -4.08 -3.15 -5.89
CA ALA A 62 -5.37 -2.56 -5.64
C ALA A 62 -6.45 -3.65 -5.57
N LYS A 63 -7.39 -3.51 -4.64
CA LYS A 63 -8.58 -4.37 -4.58
C LYS A 63 -9.83 -3.54 -4.39
N SER A 64 -10.95 -4.05 -4.88
CA SER A 64 -12.24 -3.55 -4.45
C SER A 64 -12.54 -4.01 -3.02
N GLY A 65 -12.98 -3.07 -2.19
CA GLY A 65 -13.41 -3.18 -0.81
C GLY A 65 -14.70 -3.99 -0.63
N ASP A 66 -15.52 -4.10 -1.69
CA ASP A 66 -16.79 -4.83 -1.70
C ASP A 66 -16.61 -6.37 -1.64
N ASP A 67 -15.41 -6.89 -1.95
CA ASP A 67 -15.10 -8.32 -1.89
C ASP A 67 -13.96 -8.59 -0.90
N SER A 68 -14.35 -8.77 0.37
CA SER A 68 -13.41 -9.12 1.46
C SER A 68 -12.52 -10.33 1.15
N GLY A 69 -12.99 -11.30 0.34
CA GLY A 69 -12.20 -12.46 -0.07
C GLY A 69 -10.96 -12.07 -0.88
N ASN A 70 -11.11 -11.09 -1.77
CA ASN A 70 -10.00 -10.57 -2.57
C ASN A 70 -9.02 -9.76 -1.71
N ILE A 71 -9.52 -9.01 -0.73
CA ILE A 71 -8.68 -8.27 0.23
C ILE A 71 -7.85 -9.23 1.09
N TYR A 72 -8.40 -10.39 1.49
CA TYR A 72 -7.64 -11.40 2.23
C TYR A 72 -6.56 -12.11 1.39
N ALA A 73 -6.76 -12.20 0.08
CA ALA A 73 -5.77 -12.79 -0.83
C ALA A 73 -4.62 -11.82 -1.17
N ALA A 74 -4.90 -10.51 -1.19
CA ALA A 74 -3.95 -9.47 -1.60
C ALA A 74 -2.61 -9.46 -0.83
N PRO A 75 -2.54 -9.64 0.51
CA PRO A 75 -1.27 -9.73 1.21
C PRO A 75 -0.33 -10.80 0.65
N SER A 76 -0.88 -11.96 0.27
CA SER A 76 -0.09 -13.04 -0.32
C SER A 76 0.40 -12.72 -1.74
N GLN A 77 -0.34 -11.91 -2.49
CA GLN A 77 0.03 -11.45 -3.83
C GLN A 77 1.12 -10.39 -3.73
N LEU A 78 0.89 -9.37 -2.90
CA LEU A 78 1.86 -8.31 -2.62
C LEU A 78 3.19 -8.86 -2.10
N GLN A 79 3.15 -9.83 -1.18
CA GLN A 79 4.35 -10.50 -0.66
C GLN A 79 5.17 -11.15 -1.78
N ARG A 80 4.53 -11.75 -2.79
CA ARG A 80 5.26 -12.35 -3.94
C ARG A 80 5.92 -11.28 -4.79
N TYR A 81 5.26 -10.15 -5.05
CA TYR A 81 5.85 -9.05 -5.82
C TYR A 81 7.06 -8.47 -5.11
N TRP A 82 6.92 -8.21 -3.81
CA TRP A 82 7.98 -7.73 -2.94
C TRP A 82 9.17 -8.72 -2.86
N GLN A 83 8.93 -10.01 -2.71
CA GLN A 83 10.01 -11.00 -2.74
C GLN A 83 10.70 -11.04 -4.11
N LYS A 84 9.95 -10.97 -5.21
CA LYS A 84 10.50 -10.95 -6.57
C LYS A 84 11.34 -9.71 -6.85
N SER A 85 11.02 -8.55 -6.30
CA SER A 85 11.89 -7.37 -6.47
C SER A 85 13.23 -7.54 -5.74
N ILE A 86 13.24 -8.25 -4.60
CA ILE A 86 14.45 -8.47 -3.80
C ILE A 86 15.36 -9.56 -4.39
N ILE A 87 14.80 -10.72 -4.75
CA ILE A 87 15.60 -11.89 -5.20
C ILE A 87 15.38 -12.30 -6.66
N GLY A 88 14.32 -11.80 -7.29
CA GLY A 88 13.80 -12.32 -8.57
C GLY A 88 14.29 -11.60 -9.82
N ASN A 89 15.09 -10.53 -9.69
CA ASN A 89 15.51 -9.67 -10.80
C ASN A 89 14.32 -9.20 -11.68
N GLU A 90 13.14 -8.98 -11.09
CA GLU A 90 11.99 -8.44 -11.83
C GLU A 90 12.31 -7.01 -12.29
N ILE A 91 12.13 -6.74 -13.58
CA ILE A 91 12.41 -5.42 -14.16
C ILE A 91 11.09 -4.72 -14.43
N TYR A 92 10.89 -3.57 -13.80
CA TYR A 92 9.74 -2.69 -14.06
C TYR A 92 10.14 -1.61 -15.05
N ARG A 93 9.25 -1.31 -16.01
CA ARG A 93 9.46 -0.26 -17.01
C ARG A 93 8.26 0.66 -17.10
N ALA A 94 8.47 1.94 -16.89
CA ALA A 94 7.50 3.01 -17.05
C ALA A 94 8.07 4.08 -17.99
N ASP A 95 7.28 4.55 -18.96
CA ASP A 95 7.73 5.52 -19.99
C ASP A 95 9.02 5.16 -20.74
N GLY A 96 9.31 3.86 -20.84
CA GLY A 96 10.49 3.33 -21.52
C GLY A 96 11.75 3.25 -20.64
N GLU A 97 11.70 3.79 -19.43
CA GLU A 97 12.77 3.77 -18.45
C GLU A 97 12.60 2.61 -17.46
N ASN A 98 13.71 2.11 -16.93
CA ASN A 98 13.67 1.13 -15.83
C ASN A 98 13.37 1.87 -14.53
N VAL A 99 12.45 1.34 -13.74
CA VAL A 99 12.09 1.86 -12.41
C VAL A 99 12.21 0.75 -11.37
N GLU A 100 12.49 1.10 -10.13
CA GLU A 100 12.65 0.17 -9.01
C GLU A 100 11.70 0.58 -7.89
N PRO A 101 10.71 -0.24 -7.51
CA PRO A 101 9.81 0.10 -6.41
C PRO A 101 10.54 0.13 -5.07
N ASP A 102 10.41 1.24 -4.34
CA ASP A 102 10.92 1.42 -2.98
C ASP A 102 10.00 0.75 -1.95
N VAL A 103 8.69 0.75 -2.21
CA VAL A 103 7.68 0.19 -1.30
C VAL A 103 6.59 -0.53 -2.09
N PHE A 104 6.20 -1.69 -1.60
CA PHE A 104 5.03 -2.44 -2.07
C PHE A 104 3.88 -2.26 -1.08
N VAL A 105 2.77 -1.68 -1.51
CA VAL A 105 1.60 -1.49 -0.65
C VAL A 105 0.34 -2.10 -1.23
N MET A 106 -0.58 -2.49 -0.36
CA MET A 106 -1.96 -2.76 -0.78
C MET A 106 -2.86 -1.56 -0.52
N ALA A 107 -3.87 -1.38 -1.37
CA ALA A 107 -4.85 -0.32 -1.24
C ALA A 107 -6.23 -0.79 -1.69
N THR A 108 -7.27 -0.15 -1.17
CA THR A 108 -8.65 -0.28 -1.65
C THR A 108 -9.26 1.11 -1.78
N GLU A 109 -10.43 1.24 -2.40
CA GLU A 109 -11.24 2.47 -2.43
C GLU A 109 -11.60 3.01 -1.03
N HIS A 110 -11.36 2.24 0.04
CA HIS A 110 -11.53 2.69 1.41
C HIS A 110 -10.26 3.30 2.03
N ALA A 111 -9.12 3.28 1.33
CA ALA A 111 -7.87 3.88 1.79
C ALA A 111 -8.01 5.36 2.19
N PRO A 112 -8.79 6.22 1.47
CA PRO A 112 -9.07 7.60 1.91
C PRO A 112 -9.75 7.71 3.28
N ALA A 113 -10.45 6.66 3.71
CA ALA A 113 -11.06 6.56 5.05
C ALA A 113 -10.12 5.95 6.11
N GLY A 114 -8.87 5.65 5.75
CA GLY A 114 -7.86 5.07 6.64
C GLY A 114 -7.98 3.55 6.83
N ARG A 115 -8.63 2.83 5.90
CA ARG A 115 -8.89 1.39 6.07
C ARG A 115 -8.85 0.63 4.76
N LEU A 116 -8.55 -0.66 4.83
CA LEU A 116 -8.60 -1.57 3.69
C LEU A 116 -9.99 -2.17 3.50
N TYR A 117 -10.75 -2.34 4.58
CA TYR A 117 -12.04 -3.02 4.60
C TYR A 117 -13.19 -2.03 4.74
N GLU A 118 -14.36 -2.36 4.19
CA GLU A 118 -15.59 -1.64 4.48
C GLU A 118 -15.92 -1.79 5.98
N ALA A 119 -16.13 -0.67 6.69
CA ALA A 119 -16.61 -0.76 8.06
C ALA A 119 -18.13 -0.80 8.07
N THR A 120 -18.70 -1.96 8.39
CA THR A 120 -20.11 -2.03 8.72
C THR A 120 -20.33 -1.32 10.07
N TYR A 121 -21.01 -0.17 10.06
CA TYR A 121 -21.35 0.64 11.24
C TYR A 121 -20.17 1.35 11.96
N ASN A 122 -18.98 1.47 11.37
CA ASN A 122 -17.81 2.16 11.98
C ASN A 122 -17.43 1.70 13.41
N ASN A 123 -17.80 0.48 13.79
CA ASN A 123 -17.59 -0.04 15.15
C ASN A 123 -16.21 -0.72 15.36
N ASP A 124 -15.34 -0.67 14.36
CA ASP A 124 -14.05 -1.36 14.32
C ASP A 124 -12.83 -0.42 14.42
N HIS A 125 -13.09 0.88 14.64
CA HIS A 125 -12.06 1.90 14.87
C HIS A 125 -11.64 1.91 16.35
N PHE A 126 -10.36 1.65 16.61
CA PHE A 126 -9.76 1.82 17.93
C PHE A 126 -8.75 2.95 17.89
N GLN A 127 -8.80 3.83 18.88
CA GLN A 127 -7.59 4.58 19.22
C GLN A 127 -6.54 3.55 19.67
N VAL A 128 -5.33 3.63 19.13
CA VAL A 128 -4.26 2.67 19.43
C VAL A 128 -3.68 2.96 20.83
N GLY A 129 -4.52 2.90 21.86
CA GLY A 129 -4.20 3.24 23.25
C GLY A 129 -4.52 2.14 24.26
N ASP A 130 -5.31 1.13 23.89
CA ASP A 130 -5.79 0.11 24.83
C ASP A 130 -4.86 -1.11 24.97
N ASP A 131 -3.82 -1.22 24.14
CA ASP A 131 -2.87 -2.34 24.16
C ASP A 131 -1.42 -1.87 24.33
N TRP A 132 -0.86 -2.17 25.50
CA TRP A 132 0.57 -2.36 25.86
C TRP A 132 1.57 -1.31 25.33
N GLY A 133 2.35 -0.69 26.23
CA GLY A 133 3.18 0.51 26.00
C GLY A 133 4.14 0.55 24.79
N GLY A 134 4.35 -0.54 24.05
CA GLY A 134 5.04 -0.52 22.75
C GLY A 134 4.30 0.26 21.66
N SER A 135 2.96 0.19 21.60
CA SER A 135 2.17 0.91 20.58
C SER A 135 2.15 2.41 20.82
N GLN A 136 2.11 2.84 22.09
CA GLN A 136 2.22 4.25 22.46
C GLN A 136 3.59 4.83 22.10
N TYR A 137 4.67 4.10 22.42
CA TYR A 137 6.02 4.51 22.06
C TYR A 137 6.21 4.70 20.55
N ALA A 138 5.64 3.82 19.72
CA ALA A 138 5.71 3.95 18.27
C ALA A 138 4.97 5.19 17.75
N ARG A 139 3.81 5.54 18.31
CA ARG A 139 3.08 6.77 17.97
C ARG A 139 3.83 8.04 18.37
N ASP A 140 4.38 8.07 19.59
CA ASP A 140 5.19 9.21 20.07
C ASP A 140 6.41 9.46 19.18
N ARG A 141 6.84 8.46 18.40
CA ARG A 141 7.92 8.52 17.41
C ARG A 141 7.44 8.79 15.98
N GLY A 142 6.14 8.85 15.72
CA GLY A 142 5.56 9.02 14.40
C GLY A 142 5.66 7.78 13.50
N TRP A 143 5.82 6.59 14.09
CA TRP A 143 5.96 5.33 13.33
C TRP A 143 4.62 4.63 13.06
N LEU A 144 3.57 4.99 13.81
CA LEU A 144 2.21 4.49 13.64
C LEU A 144 1.25 5.67 13.69
N PRO A 145 0.10 5.57 13.00
CA PRO A 145 -0.96 6.56 13.14
C PRO A 145 -1.59 6.54 14.54
N ASP A 146 -2.33 7.61 14.87
CA ASP A 146 -3.02 7.72 16.17
C ASP A 146 -4.16 6.70 16.34
N GLY A 147 -4.84 6.35 15.24
CA GLY A 147 -5.91 5.36 15.15
C GLY A 147 -5.63 4.28 14.12
N GLU A 148 -6.19 3.08 14.32
CA GLU A 148 -6.20 2.02 13.32
C GLU A 148 -7.55 1.28 13.35
N TYR A 149 -7.96 0.78 12.19
CA TYR A 149 -9.09 -0.14 12.08
C TYR A 149 -8.62 -1.58 12.30
N ASN A 150 -9.34 -2.36 13.10
CA ASN A 150 -8.89 -3.69 13.54
C ASN A 150 -8.55 -4.65 12.40
N ALA A 151 -9.41 -4.76 11.40
CA ALA A 151 -9.18 -5.66 10.26
C ALA A 151 -7.96 -5.21 9.45
N THR A 152 -7.85 -3.92 9.16
CA THR A 152 -6.70 -3.29 8.50
C THR A 152 -5.40 -3.57 9.25
N LYS A 153 -5.36 -3.28 10.56
CA LYS A 153 -4.22 -3.52 11.43
C LYS A 153 -3.80 -4.99 11.42
N CYS A 154 -4.73 -5.91 11.63
CA CYS A 154 -4.44 -7.34 11.63
C CYS A 154 -3.79 -7.80 10.32
N THR A 155 -4.35 -7.38 9.19
CA THR A 155 -3.82 -7.71 7.86
C THR A 155 -2.39 -7.19 7.69
N ILE A 156 -2.15 -5.92 8.02
CA ILE A 156 -0.83 -5.30 7.92
C ILE A 156 0.18 -6.00 8.85
N ARG A 157 -0.17 -6.26 10.11
CA ARG A 157 0.76 -6.88 11.06
C ARG A 157 1.07 -8.34 10.73
N VAL A 158 0.12 -9.09 10.19
CA VAL A 158 0.38 -10.45 9.69
C VAL A 158 1.34 -10.42 8.51
N MET A 159 1.12 -9.50 7.56
CA MET A 159 2.01 -9.31 6.41
C MET A 159 3.44 -8.96 6.84
N TRP A 160 3.61 -8.01 7.76
CA TRP A 160 4.93 -7.64 8.29
C TRP A 160 5.64 -8.79 9.00
N LYS A 161 4.89 -9.66 9.69
CA LYS A 161 5.48 -10.86 10.30
C LYS A 161 6.09 -11.80 9.26
N TYR A 162 5.44 -11.98 8.12
CA TYR A 162 5.98 -12.78 7.01
C TYR A 162 7.16 -12.07 6.33
N ALA A 163 7.07 -10.76 6.14
CA ALA A 163 8.18 -9.96 5.60
C ALA A 163 9.44 -10.06 6.48
N GLY A 164 9.31 -9.92 7.80
CA GLY A 164 10.43 -10.05 8.74
C GLY A 164 11.02 -11.47 8.79
N ALA A 165 10.19 -12.51 8.65
CA ALA A 165 10.67 -13.88 8.53
C ALA A 165 11.51 -14.06 7.26
N PHE A 166 11.00 -13.59 6.11
CA PHE A 166 11.74 -13.64 4.84
C PHE A 166 13.03 -12.82 4.88
N ALA A 167 12.99 -11.59 5.39
CA ALA A 167 14.17 -10.74 5.54
C ALA A 167 15.27 -11.44 6.35
N SER A 168 14.89 -12.12 7.44
CA SER A 168 15.83 -12.94 8.23
C SER A 168 16.44 -14.09 7.42
N GLU A 169 15.68 -14.71 6.51
CA GLU A 169 16.16 -15.78 5.63
C GLU A 169 17.15 -15.29 4.57
N VAL A 170 16.95 -14.07 4.03
CA VAL A 170 17.78 -13.53 2.94
C VAL A 170 18.96 -12.65 3.37
N GLY A 171 19.19 -12.49 4.68
CA GLY A 171 20.37 -11.77 5.20
C GLY A 171 20.09 -10.42 5.86
N GLY A 172 18.83 -10.13 6.21
CA GLY A 172 18.42 -9.04 7.08
C GLY A 172 17.90 -7.81 6.32
N ALA A 173 18.77 -7.18 5.53
CA ALA A 173 18.41 -5.95 4.80
C ALA A 173 17.81 -6.29 3.42
N THR A 174 16.59 -5.83 3.20
CA THR A 174 15.86 -5.94 1.93
C THR A 174 15.90 -4.64 1.14
N GLY A 175 16.01 -3.50 1.81
CA GLY A 175 16.01 -2.18 1.17
C GLY A 175 14.66 -1.76 0.57
N VAL A 176 13.62 -2.60 0.66
CA VAL A 176 12.31 -2.35 0.04
C VAL A 176 11.21 -2.52 1.10
N GLY A 177 10.33 -1.53 1.22
CA GLY A 177 9.21 -1.55 2.17
C GLY A 177 8.04 -2.43 1.72
N ILE A 178 7.24 -2.90 2.69
CA ILE A 178 5.95 -3.56 2.42
C ILE A 178 4.86 -3.11 3.41
N GLY A 179 3.67 -2.79 2.91
CA GLY A 179 2.67 -2.10 3.73
C GLY A 179 1.30 -1.88 3.10
N ALA A 180 0.64 -0.82 3.52
CA ALA A 180 -0.64 -0.37 3.00
C ALA A 180 -0.62 1.13 2.70
N LEU A 181 -1.35 1.53 1.66
CA LEU A 181 -1.70 2.94 1.42
C LEU A 181 -2.99 3.23 2.20
N LEU A 182 -2.92 4.20 3.09
CA LEU A 182 -3.99 4.64 3.98
C LEU A 182 -4.04 6.17 3.98
N SER A 183 -4.75 6.76 4.95
CA SER A 183 -5.06 8.20 4.98
C SER A 183 -4.64 8.84 6.29
N SER A 184 -4.20 10.09 6.22
CA SER A 184 -3.92 10.97 7.37
C SER A 184 -5.11 11.14 8.32
N ARG A 185 -6.33 10.77 7.91
CA ARG A 185 -7.50 10.72 8.82
C ARG A 185 -7.28 9.87 10.05
N LEU A 186 -6.36 8.91 9.98
CA LEU A 186 -5.98 8.09 11.12
C LEU A 186 -5.27 8.90 12.23
N ASP A 187 -4.77 10.10 11.92
CA ASP A 187 -4.18 11.06 12.88
C ASP A 187 -5.18 12.12 13.35
N GLY A 188 -6.48 11.89 13.14
CA GLY A 188 -7.55 12.78 13.61
C GLY A 188 -7.72 14.07 12.80
N GLY A 189 -7.07 14.19 11.64
CA GLY A 189 -7.26 15.30 10.71
C GLY A 189 -8.52 15.19 9.84
N ASP A 190 -9.05 16.33 9.39
CA ASP A 190 -10.21 16.39 8.49
C ASP A 190 -9.86 16.13 7.02
N VAL A 191 -8.57 16.21 6.67
CA VAL A 191 -8.05 15.99 5.31
C VAL A 191 -7.64 14.53 5.15
N ASP A 192 -7.98 13.92 4.03
CA ASP A 192 -7.60 12.56 3.64
C ASP A 192 -6.40 12.57 2.70
N VAL A 193 -5.23 12.94 3.22
CA VAL A 193 -3.99 12.86 2.47
C VAL A 193 -3.51 11.39 2.39
N PRO A 194 -3.05 10.89 1.24
CA PRO A 194 -2.48 9.55 1.12
C PRO A 194 -1.20 9.40 1.95
N TYR A 195 -1.14 8.34 2.75
CA TYR A 195 -0.02 8.00 3.61
C TYR A 195 0.35 6.52 3.46
N LEU A 196 1.64 6.23 3.52
CA LEU A 196 2.20 4.90 3.52
C LEU A 196 2.39 4.42 4.96
N LEU A 197 1.77 3.29 5.30
CA LEU A 197 2.06 2.54 6.52
C LEU A 197 2.80 1.26 6.15
N TYR A 198 4.12 1.23 6.36
CA TYR A 198 4.94 0.10 5.90
C TYR A 198 6.02 -0.30 6.89
N TRP A 199 6.51 -1.53 6.69
CA TRP A 199 7.65 -2.10 7.37
C TRP A 199 8.82 -2.22 6.41
N GLN A 200 10.02 -1.90 6.88
CA GLN A 200 11.27 -2.05 6.13
C GLN A 200 12.39 -2.36 7.11
N ASP A 201 13.09 -3.47 6.91
CA ASP A 201 14.33 -3.84 7.59
C ASP A 201 14.29 -3.81 9.13
N GLY A 202 13.12 -4.08 9.72
CA GLY A 202 12.90 -4.14 11.16
C GLY A 202 12.20 -2.90 11.73
N ASP A 203 12.15 -1.83 10.96
CA ASP A 203 11.54 -0.56 11.34
C ASP A 203 10.14 -0.39 10.71
N THR A 204 9.34 0.48 11.32
CA THR A 204 7.99 0.84 10.87
C THR A 204 7.93 2.31 10.53
N TYR A 205 7.27 2.63 9.43
CA TYR A 205 7.19 3.96 8.86
C TYR A 205 5.72 4.34 8.65
N TRP A 206 5.40 5.59 8.99
CA TRP A 206 4.12 6.23 8.75
C TRP A 206 4.40 7.61 8.16
N GLU A 207 4.28 7.72 6.84
CA GLU A 207 4.71 8.91 6.11
C GLU A 207 3.75 9.26 4.98
N GLU A 208 3.69 10.55 4.66
CA GLU A 208 2.88 11.07 3.57
C GLU A 208 3.44 10.62 2.22
N LEU A 209 2.55 10.32 1.27
CA LEU A 209 2.93 10.06 -0.11
C LEU A 209 3.40 11.38 -0.76
N ARG A 210 4.70 11.66 -0.69
CA ARG A 210 5.36 12.84 -1.27
C ARG A 210 6.65 12.50 -1.99
#